data_AF-A0AAA9Z2F7-F1
#
_entry.id   AF-A0AAA9Z2F7-F1
#
_cell.length_a   1.000
_cell.length_b   1.000
_cell.length_c   1.000
_cell.angle_alpha   90.00
_cell.angle_beta   90.00
_cell.angle_gamma   90.00
#
_symmetry.space_group_name_H-M   'P 1'
#
loop_
_entity.id
_entity.type
_entity.pdbx_description
1 polymer ?
#
loop_
_entity_poly.entity_id
_entity_poly.type
_entity_poly.pdbx_seq_one_letter_code
_entity_poly.pdbx_strand_id
1 'polypeptide(L)'
;MAVNTLYDGVAGSVADADTLSYPGVPYNSSDFNTDCQINEKSNPIEQRDCRLYGLPDLNQRSEWVRDRIVNLLNKFIVYGVAGFHIDAAKHMWPNDLQVIYSRLANLAQDHGFQANARPFIIQDVEDVSNDGVSKFQYTSIGMITEYRYSETIGSVFSGKQRLSTLINWGQPFGFPASDRTLVFVDNQVNQRSHGEGNKRVLTYKDSKHYVMAVVFMLAHPYGIPRIMSSYEFNNEDHGPPIDASGNILSPTITADGMCSNNWVCEHRLNPIANMIGFRNTVAGTDVSYWVDNGAYQVAFCRGNRGFIVFNLEGTDFDQTMQTCLPAGTYCDVITGKVVDGGCTGYAVEVDANGLARVYIYAFGAYNVLAIHANSRIQ
;
A
#
# COMPACT_ATOMS: atom_id res chain seq x y z
N MET A 1 -13.34 -27.49 22.11
CA MET A 1 -14.39 -26.46 22.14
C MET A 1 -15.08 -26.51 20.79
N ALA A 2 -16.38 -26.78 20.75
CA ALA A 2 -17.12 -26.74 19.48
C ALA A 2 -17.09 -25.29 18.99
N VAL A 3 -16.48 -25.06 17.82
CA VAL A 3 -16.55 -23.76 17.15
C VAL A 3 -18.00 -23.59 16.74
N ASN A 4 -18.64 -22.48 17.12
CA ASN A 4 -19.98 -22.18 16.64
C ASN A 4 -19.86 -21.88 15.14
N THR A 5 -20.38 -22.77 14.30
CA THR A 5 -20.23 -22.75 12.83
C THR A 5 -21.42 -22.11 12.11
N LEU A 6 -22.41 -21.67 12.90
CA LEU A 6 -23.49 -20.81 12.48
C LEU A 6 -23.04 -19.35 12.58
N TYR A 7 -23.06 -18.66 11.44
CA TYR A 7 -22.73 -17.25 11.33
C TYR A 7 -23.98 -16.45 10.96
N ASP A 8 -24.27 -15.42 11.74
CA ASP A 8 -25.26 -14.41 11.41
C ASP A 8 -24.55 -13.23 10.73
N GLY A 9 -24.88 -13.00 9.46
CA GLY A 9 -24.46 -11.82 8.74
C GLY A 9 -25.12 -10.56 9.32
N VAL A 10 -24.43 -9.43 9.23
CA VAL A 10 -24.89 -8.12 9.74
C VAL A 10 -26.22 -7.64 9.15
N ALA A 11 -26.67 -8.22 8.02
CA ALA A 11 -27.95 -7.95 7.37
C ALA A 11 -28.96 -9.12 7.49
N GLY A 12 -28.74 -10.05 8.43
CA GLY A 12 -29.67 -11.16 8.73
C GLY A 12 -29.54 -12.39 7.82
N SER A 13 -28.52 -12.47 6.97
CA SER A 13 -28.22 -13.69 6.22
C SER A 13 -27.57 -14.73 7.14
N VAL A 14 -27.99 -15.99 7.06
CA VAL A 14 -27.36 -17.08 7.80
C VAL A 14 -26.36 -17.85 6.94
N ALA A 15 -25.34 -18.43 7.57
CA ALA A 15 -24.43 -19.39 6.96
C ALA A 15 -24.07 -20.49 7.95
N ASP A 16 -23.88 -21.70 7.43
CA ASP A 16 -23.34 -22.86 8.15
C ASP A 16 -22.12 -23.38 7.37
N ALA A 17 -20.93 -23.09 7.90
CA ALA A 17 -19.68 -23.45 7.25
C ALA A 17 -19.37 -24.96 7.32
N ASP A 18 -19.91 -25.69 8.29
CA ASP A 18 -19.70 -27.14 8.42
C ASP A 18 -20.48 -27.90 7.35
N THR A 19 -21.71 -27.46 7.08
CA THR A 19 -22.57 -28.06 6.05
C THR A 19 -22.43 -27.37 4.69
N LEU A 20 -21.54 -26.38 4.57
CA LEU A 20 -21.30 -25.58 3.36
C LEU A 20 -22.58 -24.91 2.84
N SER A 21 -23.45 -24.47 3.74
CA SER A 21 -24.73 -23.86 3.41
C SER A 21 -24.65 -22.34 3.55
N TYR A 22 -24.77 -21.63 2.42
CA TYR A 22 -24.77 -20.17 2.36
C TYR A 22 -26.00 -19.67 1.59
N PRO A 23 -27.22 -19.83 2.14
CA PRO A 23 -28.48 -19.58 1.43
C PRO A 23 -28.68 -18.13 0.97
N GLY A 24 -27.94 -17.17 1.52
CA GLY A 24 -27.97 -15.78 1.05
C GLY A 24 -27.42 -15.57 -0.37
N VAL A 25 -26.64 -16.52 -0.90
CA VAL A 25 -26.00 -16.38 -2.23
C VAL A 25 -26.79 -17.00 -3.38
N PRO A 26 -27.33 -18.24 -3.36
CA PRO A 26 -27.26 -19.38 -2.43
C PRO A 26 -26.17 -20.42 -2.82
N TYR A 27 -25.12 -20.59 -2.01
CA TYR A 27 -24.15 -21.68 -2.21
C TYR A 27 -24.49 -22.91 -1.37
N ASN A 28 -24.15 -24.08 -1.90
CA ASN A 28 -24.20 -25.37 -1.22
C ASN A 28 -22.87 -26.14 -1.43
N SER A 29 -22.75 -27.34 -0.86
CA SER A 29 -21.52 -28.14 -0.92
C SER A 29 -20.97 -28.41 -2.33
N SER A 30 -21.80 -28.42 -3.39
CA SER A 30 -21.32 -28.60 -4.77
C SER A 30 -20.52 -27.41 -5.33
N ASP A 31 -20.59 -26.26 -4.66
CA ASP A 31 -19.99 -25.01 -5.10
C ASP A 31 -18.56 -24.82 -4.56
N PHE A 32 -18.09 -25.76 -3.73
CA PHE A 32 -16.79 -25.75 -3.09
C PHE A 32 -15.88 -26.84 -3.68
N ASN A 33 -14.57 -26.64 -3.59
CA ASN A 33 -13.59 -27.69 -3.86
C ASN A 33 -13.71 -28.81 -2.82
N THR A 34 -13.15 -29.98 -3.16
CA THR A 34 -13.11 -31.12 -2.24
C THR A 34 -12.46 -30.73 -0.92
N ASP A 35 -13.01 -31.18 0.20
CA ASP A 35 -12.47 -30.85 1.52
C ASP A 35 -11.04 -31.38 1.72
N CYS A 36 -10.09 -30.45 1.81
CA CYS A 36 -8.69 -30.70 2.10
C CYS A 36 -8.06 -29.47 2.77
N GLN A 37 -6.92 -29.66 3.43
CA GLN A 37 -6.11 -28.59 4.03
C GLN A 37 -4.82 -28.40 3.23
N ILE A 38 -4.28 -27.19 3.22
CA ILE A 38 -2.95 -26.91 2.66
C ILE A 38 -1.90 -27.50 3.61
N ASN A 39 -1.33 -28.65 3.25
CA ASN A 39 -0.29 -29.32 4.05
C ASN A 39 1.10 -29.09 3.47
N GLU A 40 1.22 -29.05 2.14
CA GLU A 40 2.45 -28.79 1.43
C GLU A 40 2.37 -27.43 0.70
N LYS A 41 3.00 -26.40 1.28
CA LYS A 41 3.00 -25.06 0.69
C LYS A 41 3.63 -25.02 -0.71
N SER A 42 4.59 -25.90 -1.01
CA SER A 42 5.20 -26.03 -2.34
C SER A 42 4.27 -26.62 -3.40
N ASN A 43 3.11 -27.15 -3.02
CA ASN A 43 2.15 -27.75 -3.93
C ASN A 43 1.13 -26.70 -4.41
N PRO A 44 1.22 -26.22 -5.67
CA PRO A 44 0.33 -25.19 -6.19
C PRO A 44 -1.13 -25.65 -6.34
N ILE A 45 -1.40 -26.97 -6.34
CA ILE A 45 -2.76 -27.50 -6.34
C ILE A 45 -3.36 -27.34 -4.95
N GLU A 46 -2.67 -27.79 -3.90
CA GLU A 46 -3.15 -27.59 -2.52
C GLU A 46 -3.35 -26.10 -2.22
N GLN A 47 -2.41 -25.25 -2.63
CA GLN A 47 -2.52 -23.81 -2.43
C GLN A 47 -3.79 -23.20 -3.04
N ARG A 48 -4.39 -23.81 -4.08
CA ARG A 48 -5.51 -23.22 -4.85
C ARG A 48 -6.82 -23.99 -4.79
N ASP A 49 -6.78 -25.25 -4.37
CA ASP A 49 -7.94 -26.15 -4.33
C ASP A 49 -8.23 -26.68 -2.91
N CYS A 50 -7.43 -26.31 -1.90
CA CYS A 50 -7.64 -26.68 -0.50
C CYS A 50 -7.90 -25.46 0.40
N ARG A 51 -8.48 -25.72 1.57
CA ARG A 51 -8.90 -24.71 2.53
C ARG A 51 -7.70 -23.96 3.12
N LEU A 52 -7.66 -22.64 2.90
CA LEU A 52 -6.76 -21.74 3.60
C LEU A 52 -7.24 -21.55 5.04
N TYR A 53 -6.45 -21.97 6.03
CA TYR A 53 -6.81 -21.88 7.46
C TYR A 53 -8.18 -22.48 7.81
N GLY A 54 -8.60 -23.53 7.10
CA GLY A 54 -9.89 -24.19 7.30
C GLY A 54 -11.09 -23.48 6.66
N LEU A 55 -10.89 -22.35 5.97
CA LEU A 55 -11.95 -21.64 5.25
C LEU A 55 -12.48 -22.47 4.08
N PRO A 56 -13.81 -22.67 3.96
CA PRO A 56 -14.40 -23.33 2.79
C PRO A 56 -13.98 -22.70 1.47
N ASP A 57 -13.42 -23.52 0.57
CA ASP A 57 -12.76 -23.05 -0.64
C ASP A 57 -13.69 -23.15 -1.86
N LEU A 58 -14.14 -22.01 -2.40
CA LEU A 58 -15.07 -21.98 -3.54
C LEU A 58 -14.41 -22.54 -4.80
N ASN A 59 -15.14 -23.37 -5.56
CA ASN A 59 -14.66 -23.90 -6.83
C ASN A 59 -14.95 -22.92 -7.97
N GLN A 60 -14.02 -22.02 -8.28
CA GLN A 60 -14.20 -21.03 -9.36
C GLN A 60 -14.11 -21.65 -10.76
N ARG A 61 -13.98 -22.98 -10.91
CA ARG A 61 -14.19 -23.65 -12.21
C ARG A 61 -15.68 -23.85 -12.52
N SER A 62 -16.54 -23.79 -11.51
CA SER A 62 -17.99 -23.84 -11.67
C SER A 62 -18.52 -22.53 -12.28
N GLU A 63 -19.28 -22.65 -13.37
CA GLU A 63 -19.95 -21.49 -13.99
C GLU A 63 -20.92 -20.80 -13.02
N TRP A 64 -21.60 -21.58 -12.16
CA TRP A 64 -22.47 -21.02 -11.13
C TRP A 64 -21.70 -20.11 -10.16
N VAL A 65 -20.54 -20.56 -9.68
CA VAL A 65 -19.68 -19.80 -8.76
C VAL A 65 -19.17 -18.52 -9.44
N ARG A 66 -18.65 -18.64 -10.67
CA ARG A 66 -18.19 -17.48 -11.45
C ARG A 66 -19.31 -16.46 -11.64
N ASP A 67 -20.51 -16.90 -12.01
CA ASP A 67 -21.63 -16.01 -12.26
C ASP A 67 -22.07 -15.27 -10.98
N ARG A 68 -22.05 -15.93 -9.82
CA ARG A 68 -22.37 -15.27 -8.54
C ARG A 68 -21.33 -14.20 -8.18
N ILE A 69 -20.04 -14.49 -8.37
CA ILE A 69 -18.95 -13.52 -8.17
C ILE A 69 -19.09 -12.34 -9.14
N VAL A 70 -19.25 -12.62 -10.44
CA VAL A 70 -19.41 -11.58 -11.48
C VAL A 70 -20.62 -10.69 -11.22
N ASN A 71 -21.76 -11.27 -10.84
CA ASN A 71 -22.97 -10.52 -10.53
C ASN A 71 -22.76 -9.57 -9.34
N LEU A 72 -22.07 -10.02 -8.29
CA LEU A 72 -21.75 -9.17 -7.14
C LEU A 72 -20.82 -8.01 -7.54
N LEU A 73 -19.73 -8.29 -8.25
CA LEU A 73 -18.77 -7.27 -8.67
C LEU A 73 -19.41 -6.27 -9.64
N ASN A 74 -20.24 -6.73 -10.58
CA ASN A 74 -20.98 -5.84 -11.49
C ASN A 74 -21.99 -4.96 -10.74
N LYS A 75 -22.62 -5.46 -9.67
CA LYS A 75 -23.48 -4.65 -8.80
C LYS A 75 -22.69 -3.50 -8.16
N PHE A 76 -21.46 -3.76 -7.70
CA PHE A 76 -20.59 -2.69 -7.16
C PHE A 76 -20.14 -1.68 -8.23
N ILE A 77 -19.87 -2.13 -9.46
CA ILE A 77 -19.58 -1.22 -10.58
C ILE A 77 -20.76 -0.28 -10.84
N VAL A 78 -22.00 -0.79 -10.81
CA VAL A 78 -23.21 0.05 -10.95
C VAL A 78 -23.31 1.08 -9.82
N TYR A 79 -22.82 0.75 -8.62
CA TYR A 79 -22.76 1.69 -7.49
C TYR A 79 -21.57 2.66 -7.53
N GLY A 80 -20.77 2.65 -8.60
CA GLY A 80 -19.67 3.61 -8.81
C GLY A 80 -18.31 3.13 -8.32
N VAL A 81 -18.16 1.86 -7.94
CA VAL A 81 -16.83 1.31 -7.58
C VAL A 81 -15.91 1.28 -8.79
N ALA A 82 -14.71 1.85 -8.65
CA ALA A 82 -13.70 1.99 -9.72
C ALA A 82 -12.89 0.71 -9.98
N GLY A 83 -12.89 -0.24 -9.05
CA GLY A 83 -12.02 -1.41 -9.10
C GLY A 83 -12.05 -2.25 -7.84
N PHE A 84 -11.28 -3.33 -7.84
CA PHE A 84 -11.31 -4.36 -6.80
C PHE A 84 -9.89 -4.76 -6.37
N HIS A 85 -9.73 -4.88 -5.05
CA HIS A 85 -8.61 -5.59 -4.44
C HIS A 85 -9.06 -7.03 -4.18
N ILE A 86 -8.50 -7.95 -4.95
CA ILE A 86 -8.86 -9.37 -4.94
C ILE A 86 -8.05 -10.06 -3.86
N ASP A 87 -8.70 -10.28 -2.73
CA ASP A 87 -8.16 -10.99 -1.56
C ASP A 87 -7.70 -12.40 -1.92
N ALA A 88 -6.65 -12.87 -1.27
CA ALA A 88 -6.14 -14.24 -1.38
C ALA A 88 -5.97 -14.74 -2.84
N ALA A 89 -5.61 -13.86 -3.79
CA ALA A 89 -5.48 -14.23 -5.20
C ALA A 89 -4.45 -15.34 -5.45
N LYS A 90 -3.42 -15.45 -4.60
CA LYS A 90 -2.48 -16.58 -4.57
C LYS A 90 -3.19 -17.95 -4.52
N HIS A 91 -4.30 -18.01 -3.80
CA HIS A 91 -5.12 -19.21 -3.56
C HIS A 91 -6.20 -19.43 -4.61
N MET A 92 -6.16 -18.71 -5.73
CA MET A 92 -7.07 -18.89 -6.86
C MET A 92 -6.28 -19.16 -8.14
N TRP A 93 -6.84 -19.95 -9.05
CA TRP A 93 -6.22 -20.19 -10.35
C TRP A 93 -6.28 -18.92 -11.22
N PRO A 94 -5.14 -18.49 -11.81
CA PRO A 94 -5.12 -17.32 -12.70
C PRO A 94 -6.13 -17.41 -13.85
N ASN A 95 -6.34 -18.61 -14.41
CA ASN A 95 -7.29 -18.81 -15.51
C ASN A 95 -8.74 -18.55 -15.07
N ASP A 96 -9.12 -18.97 -13.86
CA ASP A 96 -10.48 -18.75 -13.35
C ASP A 96 -10.71 -17.26 -13.05
N LEU A 97 -9.72 -16.60 -12.45
CA LEU A 97 -9.71 -15.14 -12.26
C LEU A 97 -9.82 -14.39 -13.59
N GLN A 98 -9.07 -14.81 -14.62
CA GLN A 98 -9.13 -14.21 -15.95
C GLN A 98 -10.54 -14.28 -16.55
N VAL A 99 -11.22 -15.43 -16.41
CA VAL A 99 -12.61 -15.58 -16.85
C VAL A 99 -13.52 -14.60 -16.10
N ILE A 100 -13.42 -14.52 -14.77
CA ILE A 100 -14.21 -13.59 -13.95
C ILE A 100 -13.96 -12.14 -14.39
N TYR A 101 -12.71 -11.70 -14.48
CA TYR A 101 -12.36 -10.32 -14.83
C TYR A 101 -12.82 -9.94 -16.24
N SER A 102 -12.80 -10.90 -17.18
CA SER A 102 -13.26 -10.68 -18.56
C SER A 102 -14.77 -10.42 -18.65
N ARG A 103 -15.56 -10.95 -17.70
CA ARG A 103 -17.02 -10.80 -17.63
C ARG A 103 -17.49 -9.56 -16.87
N LEU A 104 -16.58 -8.81 -16.25
CA LEU A 104 -16.94 -7.58 -15.56
C LEU A 104 -17.47 -6.55 -16.56
N ALA A 105 -18.40 -5.71 -16.12
CA ALA A 105 -18.89 -4.58 -16.90
C ALA A 105 -17.82 -3.48 -17.03
N ASN A 106 -18.02 -2.55 -17.96
CA ASN A 106 -17.28 -1.30 -17.96
C ASN A 106 -17.74 -0.44 -16.77
N LEU A 107 -16.87 0.45 -16.30
CA LEU A 107 -17.17 1.39 -15.23
C LEU A 107 -18.31 2.33 -15.63
N ALA A 108 -19.13 2.67 -14.64
CA ALA A 108 -20.40 3.34 -14.83
C ALA A 108 -20.19 4.85 -15.12
N GLN A 109 -20.53 5.29 -16.34
CA GLN A 109 -20.24 6.66 -16.82
C GLN A 109 -20.99 7.75 -16.04
N ASP A 110 -22.13 7.41 -15.43
CA ASP A 110 -22.89 8.28 -14.52
C ASP A 110 -22.11 8.67 -13.26
N HIS A 111 -21.07 7.92 -12.90
CA HIS A 111 -20.12 8.26 -11.83
C HIS A 111 -18.86 8.98 -12.35
N GLY A 112 -18.86 9.46 -13.60
CA GLY A 112 -17.78 10.26 -14.17
C GLY A 112 -16.63 9.48 -14.81
N PHE A 113 -16.76 8.16 -14.95
CA PHE A 113 -15.77 7.35 -15.67
C PHE A 113 -15.87 7.54 -17.18
N GLN A 114 -14.73 7.41 -17.86
CA GLN A 114 -14.66 7.47 -19.32
C GLN A 114 -15.41 6.29 -19.97
N ALA A 115 -15.94 6.50 -21.17
CA ALA A 115 -16.54 5.42 -21.96
C ALA A 115 -15.53 4.26 -22.14
N ASN A 116 -16.01 3.04 -21.92
CA ASN A 116 -15.21 1.80 -21.98
C ASN A 116 -14.10 1.65 -20.93
N ALA A 117 -14.05 2.51 -19.90
CA ALA A 117 -13.14 2.30 -18.78
C ALA A 117 -13.42 0.95 -18.12
N ARG A 118 -12.36 0.17 -17.86
CA ARG A 118 -12.44 -1.14 -17.20
C ARG A 118 -12.15 -0.99 -15.70
N PRO A 119 -12.74 -1.83 -14.84
CA PRO A 119 -12.43 -1.80 -13.42
C PRO A 119 -10.95 -2.07 -13.18
N PHE A 120 -10.35 -1.31 -12.27
CA PHE A 120 -8.98 -1.50 -11.84
C PHE A 120 -8.86 -2.75 -10.98
N ILE A 121 -7.96 -3.67 -11.31
CA ILE A 121 -7.79 -4.94 -10.59
C ILE A 121 -6.41 -4.98 -9.93
N ILE A 122 -6.40 -5.16 -8.61
CA ILE A 122 -5.21 -5.46 -7.81
C ILE A 122 -5.41 -6.82 -7.17
N GLN A 123 -4.38 -7.65 -7.17
CA GLN A 123 -4.44 -9.03 -6.71
C GLN A 123 -3.52 -9.20 -5.52
N ASP A 124 -4.06 -9.78 -4.44
CA ASP A 124 -3.28 -10.08 -3.26
C ASP A 124 -2.50 -11.39 -3.44
N VAL A 125 -1.25 -11.27 -3.90
CA VAL A 125 -0.39 -12.43 -4.18
C VAL A 125 0.87 -12.34 -3.34
N GLU A 126 0.82 -12.96 -2.17
CA GLU A 126 1.94 -13.01 -1.23
C GLU A 126 3.05 -13.95 -1.71
N ASP A 127 3.94 -13.44 -2.57
CA ASP A 127 5.15 -14.13 -3.09
C ASP A 127 6.41 -13.56 -2.42
N VAL A 128 6.65 -13.99 -1.18
CA VAL A 128 7.84 -13.68 -0.37
C VAL A 128 8.70 -14.91 -0.08
N SER A 129 8.12 -16.10 -0.18
CA SER A 129 8.75 -17.40 0.00
C SER A 129 8.89 -18.14 -1.35
N ASN A 130 9.69 -19.20 -1.42
CA ASN A 130 9.76 -20.05 -2.61
C ASN A 130 8.83 -21.26 -2.40
N ASP A 131 7.54 -21.06 -2.61
CA ASP A 131 6.48 -22.05 -2.32
C ASP A 131 5.73 -22.51 -3.58
N GLY A 132 6.36 -22.40 -4.76
CA GLY A 132 5.80 -22.94 -6.01
C GLY A 132 4.68 -22.12 -6.65
N VAL A 133 4.17 -21.08 -5.98
CA VAL A 133 3.28 -20.08 -6.58
C VAL A 133 4.04 -18.77 -6.75
N SER A 134 3.95 -18.16 -7.93
CA SER A 134 4.64 -16.90 -8.19
C SER A 134 3.69 -15.81 -8.62
N LYS A 135 3.92 -14.59 -8.13
CA LYS A 135 3.19 -13.38 -8.54
C LYS A 135 3.22 -13.13 -10.03
N PHE A 136 4.27 -13.56 -10.73
CA PHE A 136 4.40 -13.38 -12.17
C PHE A 136 3.30 -14.10 -12.96
N GLN A 137 2.69 -15.16 -12.41
CA GLN A 137 1.56 -15.88 -13.00
C GLN A 137 0.28 -15.02 -13.09
N TYR A 138 0.22 -13.91 -12.34
CA TYR A 138 -0.96 -13.05 -12.21
C TYR A 138 -0.80 -11.68 -12.89
N THR A 139 0.43 -11.31 -13.27
CA THR A 139 0.75 -9.96 -13.80
C THR A 139 0.07 -9.64 -15.14
N SER A 140 -0.34 -10.65 -15.91
CA SER A 140 -1.04 -10.48 -17.18
C SER A 140 -2.53 -10.15 -17.02
N ILE A 141 -3.11 -10.40 -15.83
CA ILE A 141 -4.55 -10.29 -15.58
C ILE A 141 -4.92 -9.22 -14.54
N GLY A 142 -3.94 -8.54 -13.96
CA GLY A 142 -4.14 -7.44 -13.03
C GLY A 142 -2.82 -6.94 -12.44
N MET A 143 -2.91 -5.93 -11.57
CA MET A 143 -1.77 -5.50 -10.75
C MET A 143 -1.57 -6.42 -9.55
N ILE A 144 -0.38 -6.36 -8.96
CA ILE A 144 0.05 -7.20 -7.83
C ILE A 144 0.33 -6.32 -6.60
N THR A 145 -0.10 -6.76 -5.42
CA THR A 145 0.41 -6.25 -4.14
C THR A 145 1.83 -6.76 -3.90
N GLU A 146 2.83 -5.87 -3.89
CA GLU A 146 4.23 -6.31 -3.78
C GLU A 146 4.72 -6.38 -2.33
N TYR A 147 4.57 -7.54 -1.70
CA TYR A 147 5.02 -7.76 -0.32
C TYR A 147 6.55 -7.65 -0.15
N ARG A 148 7.38 -8.00 -1.15
CA ARG A 148 8.83 -7.83 -1.02
C ARG A 148 9.23 -6.36 -1.00
N TYR A 149 8.43 -5.46 -1.58
CA TYR A 149 8.62 -4.02 -1.45
C TYR A 149 8.55 -3.62 0.03
N SER A 150 7.49 -4.04 0.72
CA SER A 150 7.27 -3.79 2.15
C SER A 150 8.41 -4.33 3.01
N GLU A 151 8.82 -5.59 2.82
CA GLU A 151 9.93 -6.18 3.58
C GLU A 151 11.28 -5.47 3.30
N THR A 152 11.54 -5.10 2.04
CA THR A 152 12.81 -4.51 1.66
C THR A 152 12.91 -3.07 2.15
N ILE A 153 11.87 -2.25 1.94
CA ILE A 153 11.87 -0.85 2.41
C ILE A 153 11.93 -0.81 3.94
N GLY A 154 11.21 -1.71 4.62
CA GLY A 154 11.28 -1.82 6.07
C GLY A 154 12.66 -2.25 6.57
N SER A 155 13.36 -3.14 5.86
CA SER A 155 14.75 -3.51 6.17
C SER A 155 15.73 -2.34 5.99
N VAL A 156 15.54 -1.48 4.98
CA VAL A 156 16.42 -0.32 4.76
C VAL A 156 16.16 0.75 5.82
N PHE A 157 14.91 1.14 6.02
CA PHE A 157 14.56 2.23 6.94
C PHE A 157 14.62 1.84 8.42
N SER A 158 14.73 0.55 8.77
CA SER A 158 15.11 0.09 10.12
C SER A 158 16.63 0.02 10.35
N GLY A 159 17.45 0.45 9.39
CA GLY A 159 18.91 0.45 9.49
C GLY A 159 19.56 -0.93 9.32
N LYS A 160 18.80 -1.97 8.94
CA LYS A 160 19.34 -3.31 8.69
C LYS A 160 20.00 -3.43 7.31
N GLN A 161 19.70 -2.52 6.40
CA GLN A 161 20.33 -2.36 5.10
C GLN A 161 20.61 -0.87 4.84
N ARG A 162 21.65 -0.60 4.07
CA ARG A 162 22.08 0.77 3.72
C ARG A 162 21.08 1.44 2.80
N LEU A 163 20.90 2.77 2.92
CA LEU A 163 20.07 3.53 1.99
C LEU A 163 20.65 3.51 0.57
N SER A 164 21.98 3.46 0.43
CA SER A 164 22.65 3.41 -0.87
C SER A 164 22.25 2.22 -1.75
N THR A 165 21.69 1.14 -1.19
CA THR A 165 21.20 0.01 -1.99
C THR A 165 20.00 0.37 -2.86
N LEU A 166 19.27 1.44 -2.52
CA LEU A 166 18.07 1.90 -3.22
C LEU A 166 18.36 2.54 -4.58
N ILE A 167 19.62 2.71 -4.99
CA ILE A 167 19.98 3.27 -6.31
C ILE A 167 19.36 2.49 -7.48
N ASN A 168 19.16 1.18 -7.32
CA ASN A 168 18.54 0.30 -8.31
C ASN A 168 17.13 -0.16 -7.90
N TRP A 169 16.40 0.64 -7.11
CA TRP A 169 15.08 0.30 -6.59
C TRP A 169 14.08 -0.06 -7.70
N GLY A 170 13.44 -1.23 -7.60
CA GLY A 170 12.50 -1.73 -8.60
C GLY A 170 12.73 -3.20 -8.98
N GLN A 171 12.65 -3.53 -10.27
CA GLN A 171 12.78 -4.90 -10.77
C GLN A 171 14.08 -5.64 -10.36
N PRO A 172 15.25 -4.98 -10.19
CA PRO A 172 16.44 -5.64 -9.68
C PRO A 172 16.28 -6.26 -8.28
N PHE A 173 15.30 -5.80 -7.50
CA PHE A 173 14.92 -6.39 -6.21
C PHE A 173 13.93 -7.56 -6.33
N GLY A 174 13.62 -8.00 -7.56
CA GLY A 174 12.66 -9.08 -7.82
C GLY A 174 11.20 -8.64 -7.82
N PHE A 175 10.93 -7.33 -7.92
CA PHE A 175 9.58 -6.80 -8.06
C PHE A 175 9.09 -6.93 -9.53
N PRO A 176 7.77 -6.98 -9.79
CA PRO A 176 7.21 -6.90 -11.14
C PRO A 176 7.54 -5.57 -11.84
N ALA A 177 7.11 -5.41 -13.09
CA ALA A 177 7.21 -4.12 -13.77
C ALA A 177 6.41 -3.06 -12.99
N SER A 178 6.91 -1.81 -12.96
CA SER A 178 6.32 -0.70 -12.19
C SER A 178 4.83 -0.50 -12.50
N ASP A 179 4.44 -0.63 -13.77
CA ASP A 179 3.07 -0.51 -14.28
C ASP A 179 2.18 -1.72 -13.95
N ARG A 180 2.71 -2.72 -13.24
CA ARG A 180 2.00 -3.93 -12.77
C ARG A 180 2.01 -4.06 -11.25
N THR A 181 2.49 -3.05 -10.53
CA THR A 181 2.73 -3.15 -9.10
C THR A 181 1.99 -2.09 -8.30
N LEU A 182 1.24 -2.52 -7.30
CA LEU A 182 0.82 -1.70 -6.17
C LEU A 182 1.81 -1.92 -5.01
N VAL A 183 2.37 -0.82 -4.51
CA VAL A 183 3.39 -0.82 -3.46
C VAL A 183 2.85 -0.22 -2.18
N PHE A 184 3.35 -0.69 -1.05
CA PHE A 184 2.96 -0.25 0.28
C PHE A 184 4.10 -0.49 1.26
N VAL A 185 4.17 0.32 2.32
CA VAL A 185 5.12 0.10 3.43
C VAL A 185 4.58 -0.98 4.36
N ASP A 186 3.28 -0.93 4.64
CA ASP A 186 2.52 -1.92 5.40
C ASP A 186 1.09 -2.07 4.83
N ASN A 187 0.41 -3.12 5.24
CA ASN A 187 -1.01 -3.33 4.95
C ASN A 187 -1.71 -3.91 6.19
N GLN A 188 -3.02 -4.15 6.07
CA GLN A 188 -3.85 -4.65 7.18
C GLN A 188 -3.42 -6.03 7.69
N VAL A 189 -2.76 -6.83 6.85
CA VAL A 189 -2.28 -8.19 7.12
C VAL A 189 -0.94 -8.11 7.87
N ASN A 190 0.08 -7.58 7.21
CA ASN A 190 1.45 -7.66 7.69
C ASN A 190 1.80 -6.70 8.84
N GLN A 191 0.97 -5.68 9.11
CA GLN A 191 1.13 -4.84 10.30
C GLN A 191 0.78 -5.58 11.61
N ARG A 192 0.10 -6.73 11.52
CA ARG A 192 -0.34 -7.57 12.66
C ARG A 192 0.40 -8.92 12.72
N SER A 193 1.57 -9.02 12.10
CA SER A 193 2.31 -10.29 11.92
C SER A 193 1.57 -11.38 11.15
N HIS A 194 0.36 -11.11 10.62
CA HIS A 194 -0.36 -12.04 9.75
C HIS A 194 0.33 -12.12 8.38
N GLY A 195 0.09 -13.22 7.67
CA GLY A 195 0.73 -13.51 6.38
C GLY A 195 2.15 -14.06 6.51
N GLU A 196 2.72 -14.44 5.37
CA GLU A 196 4.08 -14.96 5.25
C GLU A 196 5.17 -13.86 5.29
N GLY A 197 4.80 -12.62 4.90
CA GLY A 197 5.67 -11.47 4.74
C GLY A 197 5.67 -10.55 5.97
N ASN A 198 6.21 -11.01 7.09
CA ASN A 198 6.18 -10.27 8.36
C ASN A 198 7.57 -9.99 8.97
N LYS A 199 8.68 -10.33 8.29
CA LYS A 199 9.98 -10.39 8.95
C LYS A 199 10.56 -9.02 9.31
N ARG A 200 10.18 -7.97 8.57
CA ARG A 200 10.78 -6.61 8.66
C ARG A 200 9.82 -5.50 8.21
N VAL A 201 8.55 -5.56 8.61
CA VAL A 201 7.54 -4.55 8.28
C VAL A 201 7.68 -3.36 9.21
N LEU A 202 7.61 -2.14 8.66
CA LEU A 202 7.46 -0.91 9.45
C LEU A 202 5.99 -0.54 9.51
N THR A 203 5.49 -0.16 10.68
CA THR A 203 4.10 0.24 10.90
C THR A 203 4.05 1.60 11.59
N TYR A 204 2.86 2.14 11.83
CA TYR A 204 2.70 3.37 12.63
C TYR A 204 3.39 3.28 14.02
N LYS A 205 3.57 2.07 14.56
CA LYS A 205 4.26 1.83 15.85
C LYS A 205 5.77 2.14 15.78
N ASP A 206 6.37 2.13 14.59
CA ASP A 206 7.77 2.46 14.36
C ASP A 206 8.01 3.96 14.11
N SER A 207 6.93 4.77 14.18
CA SER A 207 6.93 6.23 14.18
C SER A 207 7.78 6.85 13.06
N LYS A 208 8.98 7.35 13.39
CA LYS A 208 9.88 8.06 12.47
C LYS A 208 10.28 7.22 11.26
N HIS A 209 10.65 5.95 11.47
CA HIS A 209 11.13 5.09 10.39
C HIS A 209 10.03 4.77 9.39
N TYR A 210 8.80 4.56 9.88
CA TYR A 210 7.62 4.34 9.05
C TYR A 210 7.34 5.54 8.14
N VAL A 211 7.27 6.74 8.72
CA VAL A 211 7.03 7.96 7.94
C VAL A 211 8.11 8.16 6.88
N MET A 212 9.39 7.94 7.21
CA MET A 212 10.48 8.06 6.23
C MET A 212 10.37 7.03 5.09
N ALA A 213 9.95 5.79 5.38
CA ALA A 213 9.69 4.79 4.34
C ALA A 213 8.51 5.19 3.43
N VAL A 214 7.42 5.71 3.99
CA VAL A 214 6.27 6.20 3.20
C VAL A 214 6.69 7.40 2.34
N VAL A 215 7.49 8.31 2.90
CA VAL A 215 8.04 9.48 2.18
C VAL A 215 8.90 9.03 0.98
N PHE A 216 9.76 8.02 1.14
CA PHE A 216 10.51 7.45 0.02
C PHE A 216 9.60 6.82 -1.04
N MET A 217 8.61 6.04 -0.61
CA MET A 217 7.61 5.44 -1.51
C MET A 217 6.88 6.49 -2.34
N LEU A 218 6.52 7.63 -1.75
CA LEU A 218 5.86 8.73 -2.44
C LEU A 218 6.80 9.51 -3.36
N ALA A 219 8.08 9.66 -2.98
CA ALA A 219 9.09 10.35 -3.77
C ALA A 219 9.60 9.55 -4.98
N HIS A 220 9.64 8.22 -4.90
CA HIS A 220 10.13 7.35 -5.97
C HIS A 220 9.04 7.03 -7.01
N PRO A 221 9.30 7.03 -8.33
CA PRO A 221 8.28 6.81 -9.37
C PRO A 221 7.75 5.37 -9.47
N TYR A 222 8.33 4.43 -8.72
CA TYR A 222 8.04 3.00 -8.88
C TYR A 222 6.68 2.62 -8.25
N GLY A 223 5.83 1.95 -9.02
CA GLY A 223 4.54 1.41 -8.60
C GLY A 223 3.46 2.46 -8.31
N ILE A 224 2.26 1.96 -8.01
CA ILE A 224 1.16 2.74 -7.47
C ILE A 224 1.19 2.66 -5.94
N PRO A 225 1.44 3.76 -5.22
CA PRO A 225 1.54 3.72 -3.77
C PRO A 225 0.16 3.60 -3.12
N ARG A 226 0.06 2.72 -2.12
CA ARG A 226 -1.06 2.63 -1.17
C ARG A 226 -0.54 2.99 0.21
N ILE A 227 -1.21 3.96 0.85
CA ILE A 227 -0.93 4.37 2.22
C ILE A 227 -1.95 3.68 3.12
N MET A 228 -1.48 2.97 4.13
CA MET A 228 -2.34 2.39 5.14
C MET A 228 -2.94 3.49 6.04
N SER A 229 -4.16 3.29 6.51
CA SER A 229 -4.78 4.14 7.51
C SER A 229 -5.39 3.26 8.58
N SER A 230 -4.71 3.15 9.71
CA SER A 230 -4.97 2.15 10.74
C SER A 230 -5.90 2.68 11.83
N TYR A 231 -6.40 1.74 12.63
CA TYR A 231 -6.85 1.98 13.99
C TYR A 231 -5.83 1.39 14.98
N GLU A 232 -5.80 1.89 16.21
CA GLU A 232 -4.87 1.42 17.22
C GLU A 232 -5.21 -0.01 17.68
N PHE A 233 -4.19 -0.86 17.79
CA PHE A 233 -4.37 -2.22 18.27
C PHE A 233 -3.22 -2.69 19.18
N ASN A 234 -3.58 -3.48 20.18
CA ASN A 234 -2.64 -4.03 21.16
C ASN A 234 -2.41 -5.55 21.00
N ASN A 235 -3.15 -6.21 20.12
CA ASN A 235 -2.95 -7.60 19.71
C ASN A 235 -3.45 -7.82 18.27
N GLU A 236 -3.14 -8.98 17.70
CA GLU A 236 -3.32 -9.30 16.27
C GLU A 236 -4.78 -9.53 15.87
N ASP A 237 -5.68 -9.80 16.84
CA ASP A 237 -7.10 -10.07 16.62
C ASP A 237 -8.00 -8.89 17.03
N HIS A 238 -7.41 -7.77 17.47
CA HIS A 238 -8.16 -6.61 17.93
C HIS A 238 -8.90 -5.95 16.75
N GLY A 239 -10.22 -5.94 16.83
CA GLY A 239 -11.11 -5.26 15.88
C GLY A 239 -11.01 -3.73 15.95
N PRO A 240 -11.76 -3.03 15.08
CA PRO A 240 -11.80 -1.57 15.09
C PRO A 240 -12.46 -1.02 16.37
N PRO A 241 -12.35 0.30 16.63
CA PRO A 241 -13.05 0.95 17.72
C PRO A 241 -14.58 0.75 17.60
N ILE A 242 -15.22 0.20 18.64
CA ILE A 242 -16.66 -0.06 18.68
C ILE A 242 -17.33 0.56 19.92
N ASP A 243 -18.61 0.86 19.82
CA ASP A 243 -19.45 1.23 20.97
C ASP A 243 -19.90 0.00 21.78
N ALA A 244 -20.62 0.22 22.87
CA ALA A 244 -21.12 -0.86 23.74
C ALA A 244 -22.15 -1.78 23.05
N SER A 245 -22.70 -1.38 21.90
CA SER A 245 -23.64 -2.17 21.10
C SER A 245 -22.95 -2.91 19.94
N GLY A 246 -21.63 -2.77 19.80
CA GLY A 246 -20.85 -3.38 18.73
C GLY A 246 -20.81 -2.59 17.43
N ASN A 247 -21.31 -1.35 17.38
CA ASN A 247 -21.22 -0.51 16.19
C ASN A 247 -19.84 0.13 16.09
N ILE A 248 -19.29 0.23 14.89
CA ILE A 248 -18.00 0.90 14.66
C ILE A 248 -18.11 2.40 14.99
N LEU A 249 -17.22 2.89 15.85
CA LEU A 249 -17.11 4.30 16.17
C LEU A 249 -16.43 5.05 15.02
N SER A 250 -17.10 6.08 14.51
CA SER A 250 -16.52 6.94 13.46
C SER A 250 -15.31 7.73 13.98
N PRO A 251 -14.27 7.96 13.15
CA PRO A 251 -13.22 8.91 13.47
C PRO A 251 -13.80 10.32 13.57
N THR A 252 -13.34 11.09 14.55
CA THR A 252 -13.58 12.54 14.61
C THR A 252 -12.28 13.30 14.40
N ILE A 253 -12.35 14.46 13.77
CA ILE A 253 -11.16 15.25 13.39
C ILE A 253 -10.85 16.26 14.49
N THR A 254 -9.62 16.23 14.98
CA THR A 254 -9.10 17.15 16.00
C THR A 254 -8.66 18.48 15.39
N ALA A 255 -8.43 19.50 16.22
CA ALA A 255 -8.09 20.86 15.74
C ALA A 255 -6.77 20.93 14.96
N ASP A 256 -5.84 20.01 15.24
CA ASP A 256 -4.57 19.83 14.51
C ASP A 256 -4.73 19.02 13.21
N GLY A 257 -5.95 18.60 12.86
CA GLY A 257 -6.27 17.88 11.62
C GLY A 257 -6.11 16.36 11.68
N MET A 258 -5.69 15.82 12.83
CA MET A 258 -5.57 14.38 13.08
C MET A 258 -6.91 13.73 13.44
N CYS A 259 -6.91 12.42 13.66
CA CYS A 259 -8.08 11.67 14.09
C CYS A 259 -8.04 11.40 15.60
N SER A 260 -9.22 11.26 16.21
CA SER A 260 -9.40 10.70 17.55
C SER A 260 -10.22 9.40 17.50
N ASN A 261 -10.67 8.89 18.66
CA ASN A 261 -11.37 7.61 18.80
C ASN A 261 -10.50 6.41 18.41
N ASN A 262 -9.21 6.45 18.75
CA ASN A 262 -8.22 5.39 18.48
C ASN A 262 -8.02 5.09 16.98
N TRP A 263 -8.33 6.06 16.11
CA TRP A 263 -7.96 6.00 14.69
C TRP A 263 -6.60 6.66 14.50
N VAL A 264 -5.64 5.94 13.92
CA VAL A 264 -4.26 6.41 13.73
C VAL A 264 -4.18 7.47 12.64
N CYS A 265 -4.87 7.24 11.52
CA CYS A 265 -4.96 8.16 10.40
C CYS A 265 -3.60 8.66 9.87
N GLU A 266 -2.70 7.73 9.55
CA GLU A 266 -1.36 7.99 9.00
C GLU A 266 -1.41 8.90 7.76
N HIS A 267 -2.46 8.76 6.93
CA HIS A 267 -2.71 9.61 5.76
C HIS A 267 -2.87 11.11 6.08
N ARG A 268 -3.10 11.48 7.35
CA ARG A 268 -3.23 12.87 7.81
C ARG A 268 -1.95 13.43 8.42
N LEU A 269 -0.94 12.59 8.69
CA LEU A 269 0.35 13.07 9.16
C LEU A 269 0.93 14.04 8.13
N ASN A 270 1.29 15.25 8.58
CA ASN A 270 1.76 16.33 7.70
C ASN A 270 2.81 15.88 6.66
N PRO A 271 3.89 15.14 7.04
CA PRO A 271 4.85 14.66 6.04
C PRO A 271 4.23 13.77 4.96
N ILE A 272 3.31 12.87 5.34
CA ILE A 272 2.66 11.95 4.40
C ILE A 272 1.68 12.71 3.50
N ALA A 273 0.80 13.53 4.09
CA ALA A 273 -0.18 14.32 3.35
C ALA A 273 0.50 15.27 2.36
N ASN A 274 1.57 15.94 2.77
CA ASN A 274 2.31 16.85 1.90
C ASN A 274 3.11 16.10 0.82
N MET A 275 3.63 14.91 1.12
CA MET A 275 4.34 14.09 0.12
C MET A 275 3.41 13.54 -0.98
N ILE A 276 2.09 13.46 -0.75
CA ILE A 276 1.13 13.27 -1.84
C ILE A 276 1.19 14.47 -2.81
N GLY A 277 1.25 15.69 -2.27
CA GLY A 277 1.46 16.92 -3.05
C GLY A 277 2.79 16.94 -3.79
N PHE A 278 3.88 16.49 -3.15
CA PHE A 278 5.18 16.29 -3.80
C PHE A 278 5.02 15.33 -4.99
N ARG A 279 4.45 14.13 -4.78
CA ARG A 279 4.28 13.11 -5.82
C ARG A 279 3.49 13.63 -7.01
N ASN A 280 2.40 14.35 -6.74
CA ASN A 280 1.58 14.99 -7.78
C ASN A 280 2.38 16.05 -8.55
N THR A 281 3.17 16.85 -7.85
CA THR A 281 3.99 17.91 -8.48
C THR A 281 5.04 17.31 -9.41
N VAL A 282 5.64 16.18 -9.05
CA VAL A 282 6.71 15.53 -9.82
C VAL A 282 6.21 14.42 -10.76
N ALA A 283 4.89 14.31 -10.96
CA ALA A 283 4.32 13.30 -11.84
C ALA A 283 4.92 13.40 -13.26
N GLY A 284 5.25 12.25 -13.85
CA GLY A 284 5.86 12.17 -15.19
C GLY A 284 7.37 12.41 -15.26
N THR A 285 8.06 12.63 -14.14
CA THR A 285 9.53 12.71 -14.10
C THR A 285 10.16 11.42 -13.59
N ASP A 286 11.40 11.15 -13.99
CA ASP A 286 12.22 10.05 -13.44
C ASP A 286 13.09 10.50 -12.27
N VAL A 287 13.71 9.53 -11.59
CA VAL A 287 14.81 9.80 -10.67
C VAL A 287 16.02 10.26 -11.47
N SER A 288 16.65 11.33 -11.03
CA SER A 288 17.86 11.91 -11.63
C SER A 288 18.76 12.45 -10.52
N TYR A 289 20.04 12.67 -10.83
CA TYR A 289 21.01 13.22 -9.86
C TYR A 289 21.02 12.46 -8.52
N TRP A 290 21.02 11.13 -8.59
CA TRP A 290 21.19 10.30 -7.40
C TRP A 290 22.57 10.51 -6.81
N VAL A 291 22.63 10.82 -5.52
CA VAL A 291 23.86 10.97 -4.74
C VAL A 291 23.68 10.22 -3.43
N ASP A 292 24.67 9.41 -3.07
CA ASP A 292 24.70 8.72 -1.79
C ASP A 292 26.13 8.67 -1.23
N ASN A 293 26.24 8.39 0.07
CA ASN A 293 27.53 8.28 0.76
C ASN A 293 28.07 6.83 0.81
N GLY A 294 27.50 5.90 0.03
CA GLY A 294 27.77 4.47 0.11
C GLY A 294 27.17 3.77 1.34
N ALA A 295 26.43 4.50 2.19
CA ALA A 295 25.89 4.06 3.46
C ALA A 295 24.44 4.56 3.69
N TYR A 296 24.20 5.38 4.71
CA TYR A 296 22.86 5.74 5.19
C TYR A 296 22.47 7.19 4.84
N GLN A 297 23.05 7.78 3.79
CA GLN A 297 22.61 9.06 3.23
C GLN A 297 22.36 8.91 1.74
N VAL A 298 21.21 9.39 1.29
CA VAL A 298 20.78 9.38 -0.12
C VAL A 298 20.04 10.68 -0.41
N ALA A 299 20.33 11.29 -1.55
CA ALA A 299 19.57 12.38 -2.13
C ALA A 299 19.31 12.11 -3.61
N PHE A 300 18.19 12.59 -4.13
CA PHE A 300 17.91 12.55 -5.56
C PHE A 300 16.91 13.62 -5.97
N CYS A 301 16.95 13.95 -7.25
CA CYS A 301 15.97 14.82 -7.91
C CYS A 301 14.90 13.98 -8.62
N ARG A 302 13.71 14.56 -8.76
CA ARG A 302 12.64 14.08 -9.63
C ARG A 302 12.50 15.04 -10.82
N GLY A 303 13.33 14.84 -11.83
CA GLY A 303 13.60 15.82 -12.89
C GLY A 303 14.00 17.16 -12.29
N ASN A 304 13.49 18.26 -12.85
CA ASN A 304 13.65 19.62 -12.34
C ASN A 304 12.46 20.09 -11.49
N ARG A 305 11.69 19.16 -10.90
CA ARG A 305 10.42 19.45 -10.25
C ARG A 305 10.39 19.14 -8.76
N GLY A 306 11.34 18.36 -8.24
CA GLY A 306 11.47 18.09 -6.82
C GLY A 306 12.82 17.53 -6.45
N PHE A 307 13.20 17.73 -5.20
CA PHE A 307 14.43 17.25 -4.58
C PHE A 307 14.11 16.67 -3.22
N ILE A 308 14.79 15.58 -2.88
CA ILE A 308 14.64 14.93 -1.58
C ILE A 308 15.98 14.37 -1.10
N VAL A 309 16.20 14.41 0.21
CA VAL A 309 17.36 13.83 0.88
C VAL A 309 16.95 13.12 2.17
N PHE A 310 17.55 11.96 2.43
CA PHE A 310 17.37 11.14 3.62
C PHE A 310 18.70 11.00 4.36
N ASN A 311 18.65 11.05 5.70
CA ASN A 311 19.80 10.83 6.57
C ASN A 311 19.46 9.83 7.70
N LEU A 312 19.85 8.57 7.54
CA LEU A 312 19.76 7.57 8.62
C LEU A 312 21.08 7.40 9.39
N GLU A 313 22.07 8.27 9.18
CA GLU A 313 23.27 8.30 10.01
C GLU A 313 22.98 8.89 11.39
N GLY A 314 23.82 8.56 12.38
CA GLY A 314 23.76 9.12 13.73
C GLY A 314 24.34 10.53 13.87
N THR A 315 24.68 11.18 12.75
CA THR A 315 25.30 12.52 12.69
C THR A 315 24.54 13.44 11.75
N ASP A 316 24.58 14.73 12.03
CA ASP A 316 23.90 15.74 11.23
C ASP A 316 24.36 15.72 9.77
N PHE A 317 23.43 15.98 8.87
CA PHE A 317 23.72 16.22 7.47
C PHE A 317 23.81 17.73 7.26
N ASP A 318 24.94 18.23 6.77
CA ASP A 318 25.13 19.65 6.43
C ASP A 318 25.98 19.74 5.17
N GLN A 319 25.34 19.83 4.01
CA GLN A 319 26.01 19.79 2.71
C GLN A 319 25.37 20.75 1.72
N THR A 320 26.14 21.22 0.74
CA THR A 320 25.59 21.92 -0.43
C THR A 320 25.28 20.90 -1.51
N MET A 321 24.01 20.82 -1.93
CA MET A 321 23.50 19.79 -2.82
C MET A 321 22.93 20.39 -4.09
N GLN A 322 23.09 19.70 -5.23
CA GLN A 322 22.37 20.00 -6.46
C GLN A 322 20.90 19.56 -6.29
N THR A 323 19.99 20.53 -6.26
CA THR A 323 18.55 20.30 -6.07
C THR A 323 17.80 20.12 -7.39
N CYS A 324 18.44 20.46 -8.51
CA CYS A 324 17.84 20.47 -9.84
C CYS A 324 16.65 21.43 -10.00
N LEU A 325 16.32 22.20 -8.96
CA LEU A 325 15.24 23.16 -8.97
C LEU A 325 15.75 24.52 -9.44
N PRO A 326 14.89 25.34 -10.08
CA PRO A 326 15.23 26.73 -10.35
C PRO A 326 15.50 27.52 -9.08
N ALA A 327 16.33 28.56 -9.18
CA ALA A 327 16.62 29.47 -8.07
C ALA A 327 15.35 30.02 -7.39
N GLY A 328 15.36 30.11 -6.06
CA GLY A 328 14.25 30.60 -5.26
C GLY A 328 14.22 29.98 -3.86
N THR A 329 13.26 30.42 -3.06
CA THR A 329 13.06 29.89 -1.70
C THR A 329 11.94 28.86 -1.72
N TYR A 330 12.20 27.68 -1.17
CA TYR A 330 11.26 26.56 -1.13
C TYR A 330 10.96 26.15 0.30
N CYS A 331 9.70 25.86 0.59
CA CYS A 331 9.32 25.30 1.88
C CYS A 331 9.58 23.80 1.89
N ASP A 332 10.27 23.33 2.94
CA ASP A 332 10.41 21.92 3.23
C ASP A 332 9.06 21.34 3.64
N VAL A 333 8.57 20.42 2.81
CA VAL A 333 7.23 19.85 2.96
C VAL A 333 7.15 18.74 4.00
N ILE A 334 8.30 18.35 4.57
CA ILE A 334 8.37 17.41 5.70
C ILE A 334 8.07 18.15 7.01
N THR A 335 8.70 19.30 7.23
CA THR A 335 8.53 20.08 8.46
C THR A 335 7.39 21.09 8.41
N GLY A 336 6.88 21.42 7.22
CA GLY A 336 5.79 22.37 7.07
C GLY A 336 5.17 22.38 5.69
N LYS A 337 4.62 23.51 5.30
CA LYS A 337 4.00 23.76 3.99
C LYS A 337 4.01 25.25 3.67
N VAL A 338 3.58 25.59 2.46
CA VAL A 338 3.33 26.98 2.06
C VAL A 338 2.01 27.46 2.68
N VAL A 339 2.04 28.57 3.41
CA VAL A 339 0.85 29.27 3.93
C VAL A 339 1.09 30.77 3.76
N ASP A 340 0.15 31.47 3.12
CA ASP A 340 0.17 32.93 2.93
C ASP A 340 1.49 33.48 2.37
N GLY A 341 2.11 32.73 1.45
CA GLY A 341 3.39 33.10 0.83
C GLY A 341 4.63 32.85 1.68
N GLY A 342 4.49 32.24 2.85
CA GLY A 342 5.61 31.85 3.73
C GLY A 342 5.67 30.34 4.00
N CYS A 343 6.77 29.91 4.63
CA CYS A 343 6.96 28.53 5.08
C CYS A 343 6.58 28.40 6.54
N THR A 344 5.71 27.44 6.87
CA THR A 344 5.42 27.11 8.27
C THR A 344 6.52 26.27 8.93
N GLY A 345 7.37 25.64 8.12
CA GLY A 345 8.52 24.86 8.53
C GLY A 345 9.82 25.48 8.00
N TYR A 346 10.83 24.64 7.75
CA TYR A 346 12.10 25.13 7.20
C TYR A 346 11.94 25.66 5.76
N ALA A 347 12.74 26.67 5.43
CA ALA A 347 12.89 27.20 4.10
C ALA A 347 14.28 26.85 3.56
N VAL A 348 14.36 26.54 2.27
CA VAL A 348 15.59 26.19 1.55
C VAL A 348 15.79 27.19 0.42
N GLU A 349 16.91 27.91 0.45
CA GLU A 349 17.32 28.81 -0.62
C GLU A 349 18.12 28.05 -1.68
N VAL A 350 17.58 28.02 -2.90
CA VAL A 350 18.23 27.45 -4.08
C VAL A 350 18.83 28.60 -4.88
N ASP A 351 20.12 28.51 -5.18
CA ASP A 351 20.86 29.52 -5.93
C ASP A 351 20.63 29.45 -7.45
N ALA A 352 21.25 30.35 -8.20
CA ALA A 352 21.17 30.42 -9.66
C ALA A 352 21.67 29.16 -10.39
N ASN A 353 22.47 28.32 -9.73
CA ASN A 353 23.03 27.08 -10.26
C ASN A 353 22.24 25.84 -9.81
N GLY A 354 21.12 26.02 -9.09
CA GLY A 354 20.32 24.94 -8.54
C GLY A 354 20.91 24.32 -7.25
N LEU A 355 21.94 24.94 -6.67
CA LEU A 355 22.57 24.45 -5.44
C LEU A 355 21.85 25.02 -4.22
N ALA A 356 21.75 24.22 -3.16
CA ALA A 356 21.24 24.66 -1.87
C ALA A 356 22.03 24.04 -0.72
N ARG A 357 22.23 24.79 0.36
CA ARG A 357 22.68 24.20 1.63
C ARG A 357 21.52 23.44 2.26
N VAL A 358 21.74 22.18 2.56
CA VAL A 358 20.77 21.25 3.13
C VAL A 358 21.27 20.84 4.50
N TYR A 359 20.47 21.13 5.53
CA TYR A 359 20.76 20.75 6.91
C TYR A 359 19.67 19.81 7.45
N ILE A 360 20.06 18.64 7.94
CA ILE A 360 19.16 17.69 8.63
C ILE A 360 19.78 17.31 9.97
N TYR A 361 19.10 17.67 11.06
CA TYR A 361 19.47 17.24 12.40
C TYR A 361 19.20 15.74 12.59
N ALA A 362 20.22 14.97 12.98
CA ALA A 362 20.14 13.50 13.06
C ALA A 362 19.12 13.00 14.10
N PHE A 363 18.82 13.81 15.10
CA PHE A 363 17.85 13.48 16.15
C PHE A 363 16.54 14.27 15.99
N GLY A 364 16.29 14.83 14.80
CA GLY A 364 15.03 15.47 14.46
C GLY A 364 13.86 14.48 14.39
N ALA A 365 12.64 15.02 14.36
CA ALA A 365 11.41 14.23 14.27
C ALA A 365 11.41 13.29 13.04
N TYR A 366 11.88 13.80 11.90
CA TYR A 366 12.10 13.03 10.67
C TYR A 366 13.42 13.48 10.05
N ASN A 367 14.29 12.53 9.67
CA ASN A 367 15.58 12.85 9.06
C ASN A 367 15.49 12.83 7.54
N VAL A 368 14.58 13.62 7.03
CA VAL A 368 14.31 13.76 5.60
C VAL A 368 13.93 15.21 5.33
N LEU A 369 14.37 15.74 4.20
CA LEU A 369 13.97 17.05 3.69
C LEU A 369 13.49 16.89 2.26
N ALA A 370 12.36 17.49 1.93
CA ALA A 370 11.78 17.44 0.59
C ALA A 370 11.27 18.82 0.16
N ILE A 371 11.62 19.24 -1.05
CA ILE A 371 11.16 20.47 -1.67
C ILE A 371 10.72 20.21 -3.12
N HIS A 372 9.73 20.95 -3.61
CA HIS A 372 9.22 20.77 -4.97
C HIS A 372 8.79 22.09 -5.61
N ALA A 373 8.59 22.10 -6.93
CA ALA A 373 8.28 23.32 -7.70
C ALA A 373 7.08 24.12 -7.14
N ASN A 374 6.07 23.41 -6.62
CA ASN A 374 4.87 24.02 -6.02
C ASN A 374 5.03 24.39 -4.52
N SER A 375 6.18 24.11 -3.89
CA SER A 375 6.51 24.60 -2.54
C SER A 375 7.39 25.86 -2.57
N ARG A 376 7.65 26.43 -3.76
CA ARG A 376 8.35 27.70 -3.93
C ARG A 376 7.51 28.87 -3.46
N ILE A 377 8.11 29.76 -2.68
CA ILE A 377 7.53 31.06 -2.29
C ILE A 377 8.13 32.22 -3.11
N GLN A 378 7.41 33.34 -3.13
CA GLN A 378 7.80 34.54 -3.90
C GLN A 378 9.01 35.25 -3.31
#